data_AF-A0A8H2XVE9-F1
#
_entry.id   AF-A0A8H2XVE9-F1
#
_cell.length_a   1.000
_cell.length_b   1.000
_cell.length_c   1.000
_cell.angle_alpha   90.00
_cell.angle_beta   90.00
_cell.angle_gamma   90.00
#
_symmetry.space_group_name_H-M   'P 1'
#
loop_
_entity.id
_entity.type
_entity.pdbx_description
1 polymer ?
#
loop_
_entity_poly.entity_id
_entity_poly.type
_entity_poly.pdbx_seq_one_letter_code
_entity_poly.pdbx_strand_id
1 'polypeptide(L)'
;MSQGWTGWGTPLGPYKSVDDLGVAIRSVEQDSDLSYHLFPGDIITRIEDTVLSQAHLLTERRTPLRLWHDLLLHHHHNMTIDDLPDMGWCVDKKWYEGQPTSCCTQSSPSSLVCFAPTTSNATNTGRCLNAFKVFDPPETPMAISHGRCASKCITADAAAAEDEPDQVCVRANGITRIGVLRNGEDEKNILWSGPSEEIWEQVRVTDIAPRYWFVPLGLPVLITLFVSYTSTITLSLYFLNLLPIRHLDGAQVLGALLDFYCPRPTALPPPSPGLTIEEGSNDYPFAYESSVRRPRILRRHTPSSRSRTSSLHIQEPEGPSWITNHRAVIKRIAEGAAIGLVAITAAGNVWILSQSI
;
A
#
# COMPACT_ATOMS: atom_id res chain seq x y z
N MET A 1 -5.70 -24.26 8.87
CA MET A 1 -6.85 -24.74 8.06
C MET A 1 -8.10 -23.95 8.43
N SER A 2 -8.32 -22.82 7.77
CA SER A 2 -9.61 -22.11 7.76
C SER A 2 -10.37 -22.51 6.49
N GLN A 3 -10.69 -23.80 6.37
CA GLN A 3 -11.80 -24.23 5.51
C GLN A 3 -13.09 -24.06 6.31
N GLY A 4 -13.49 -22.81 6.52
CA GLY A 4 -14.86 -22.47 6.85
C GLY A 4 -15.40 -21.72 5.64
N TRP A 5 -16.60 -22.08 5.17
CA TRP A 5 -17.27 -21.66 3.93
C TRP A 5 -17.12 -22.62 2.75
N THR A 6 -17.29 -23.92 2.98
CA THR A 6 -17.73 -24.85 1.93
C THR A 6 -19.25 -25.00 1.99
N GLY A 7 -19.92 -24.61 0.91
CA GLY A 7 -21.31 -24.97 0.65
C GLY A 7 -22.22 -23.77 0.41
N TRP A 8 -22.53 -23.55 -0.87
CA TRP A 8 -23.65 -22.71 -1.35
C TRP A 8 -23.42 -21.21 -1.35
N GLY A 9 -22.36 -20.80 -2.04
CA GLY A 9 -22.22 -19.46 -2.57
C GLY A 9 -20.85 -19.31 -3.18
N THR A 10 -20.78 -19.18 -4.51
CA THR A 10 -19.66 -18.41 -5.08
C THR A 10 -19.54 -17.14 -4.23
N PRO A 11 -18.36 -16.77 -3.69
CA PRO A 11 -18.29 -15.59 -2.85
C PRO A 11 -18.69 -14.40 -3.75
N LEU A 12 -19.93 -13.93 -3.60
CA LEU A 12 -20.51 -12.87 -4.42
C LEU A 12 -19.85 -11.51 -4.13
N GLY A 13 -18.90 -11.49 -3.18
CA GLY A 13 -18.14 -10.32 -2.83
C GLY A 13 -17.28 -9.81 -4.00
N PRO A 14 -17.06 -8.49 -4.09
CA PRO A 14 -16.25 -7.87 -5.13
C PRO A 14 -14.74 -8.17 -5.00
N TYR A 15 -14.33 -8.86 -3.94
CA TYR A 15 -12.95 -9.28 -3.66
C TYR A 15 -12.81 -10.80 -3.60
N LYS A 16 -11.62 -11.30 -3.89
CA LYS A 16 -11.20 -12.69 -3.69
C LYS A 16 -9.96 -12.70 -2.80
N SER A 17 -9.83 -13.71 -1.94
CA SER A 17 -8.54 -13.98 -1.30
C SER A 17 -7.53 -14.40 -2.37
N VAL A 18 -6.27 -14.05 -2.14
CA VAL A 18 -5.12 -14.48 -2.95
C VAL A 18 -4.12 -15.33 -2.14
N ASP A 19 -4.55 -15.87 -0.99
CA ASP A 19 -3.67 -16.63 -0.10
C ASP A 19 -3.06 -17.89 -0.76
N ASP A 20 -3.72 -18.43 -1.78
CA ASP A 20 -3.27 -19.56 -2.58
C ASP A 20 -2.26 -19.17 -3.67
N LEU A 21 -2.11 -17.88 -3.97
CA LEU A 21 -1.23 -17.36 -5.02
C LEU A 21 -0.05 -16.58 -4.42
N GLY A 22 -0.28 -15.75 -3.40
CA GLY A 22 0.72 -14.88 -2.81
C GLY A 22 0.11 -13.66 -2.14
N VAL A 23 0.60 -12.46 -2.45
CA VAL A 23 0.10 -11.20 -1.90
C VAL A 23 -0.22 -10.21 -3.01
N ALA A 24 -1.37 -9.53 -2.93
CA ALA A 24 -1.78 -8.55 -3.93
C ALA A 24 -1.21 -7.16 -3.60
N ILE A 25 -0.73 -6.46 -4.62
CA ILE A 25 -0.21 -5.10 -4.49
C ILE A 25 -1.39 -4.14 -4.34
N ARG A 26 -1.47 -3.47 -3.19
CA ARG A 26 -2.49 -2.46 -2.91
C ARG A 26 -2.09 -1.11 -3.47
N SER A 27 -0.86 -0.69 -3.24
CA SER A 27 -0.31 0.58 -3.71
C SER A 27 1.21 0.55 -3.70
N VAL A 28 1.82 1.26 -4.64
CA VAL A 28 3.27 1.49 -4.70
C VAL A 28 3.50 2.98 -4.54
N GLU A 29 4.56 3.36 -3.82
CA GLU A 29 4.96 4.76 -3.67
C GLU A 29 5.27 5.40 -5.03
N GLN A 30 4.73 6.59 -5.28
CA GLN A 30 4.73 7.20 -6.61
C GLN A 30 6.13 7.64 -7.07
N ASP A 31 7.00 7.98 -6.13
CA ASP A 31 8.37 8.42 -6.39
C ASP A 31 9.39 7.26 -6.33
N SER A 32 8.92 6.02 -6.15
CA SER A 32 9.76 4.82 -6.15
C SER A 32 10.04 4.32 -7.57
N ASP A 33 11.25 3.83 -7.81
CA ASP A 33 11.62 3.14 -9.05
C ASP A 33 10.81 1.84 -9.27
N LEU A 34 10.25 1.25 -8.21
CA LEU A 34 9.36 0.09 -8.31
C LEU A 34 8.02 0.43 -8.98
N SER A 35 7.59 1.69 -8.95
CA SER A 35 6.31 2.13 -9.53
C SER A 35 6.22 1.92 -11.05
N TYR A 36 7.36 1.81 -11.74
CA TYR A 36 7.42 1.52 -13.18
C TYR A 36 7.25 0.03 -13.50
N HIS A 37 7.36 -0.84 -12.51
CA HIS A 37 7.38 -2.29 -12.70
C HIS A 37 6.23 -3.00 -11.99
N LEU A 38 5.79 -2.45 -10.85
CA LEU A 38 4.74 -2.97 -9.99
C LEU A 38 3.51 -2.08 -10.07
N PHE A 39 2.35 -2.66 -10.36
CA PHE A 39 1.09 -1.92 -10.41
C PHE A 39 0.10 -2.40 -9.35
N PRO A 40 -0.77 -1.52 -8.84
CA PRO A 40 -1.87 -1.92 -7.97
C PRO A 40 -2.73 -3.01 -8.65
N GLY A 41 -2.95 -4.12 -7.95
CA GLY A 41 -3.68 -5.29 -8.43
C GLY A 41 -2.80 -6.44 -8.93
N ASP A 42 -1.51 -6.20 -9.23
CA ASP A 42 -0.55 -7.28 -9.49
C ASP A 42 -0.42 -8.18 -8.24
N ILE A 43 -0.08 -9.46 -8.43
CA ILE A 43 0.11 -10.42 -7.33
C ILE A 43 1.58 -10.77 -7.25
N ILE A 44 2.21 -10.51 -6.11
CA ILE A 44 3.56 -10.99 -5.82
C ILE A 44 3.45 -12.45 -5.38
N THR A 45 4.06 -13.33 -6.16
CA THR A 45 4.04 -14.78 -5.98
C THR A 45 5.29 -15.27 -5.26
N ARG A 46 6.43 -14.58 -5.45
CA ARG A 46 7.73 -15.01 -4.93
C ARG A 46 8.58 -13.85 -4.44
N ILE A 47 9.37 -14.10 -3.40
CA ILE A 47 10.51 -13.27 -3.00
C ILE A 47 11.72 -14.19 -2.89
N GLU A 48 12.82 -13.84 -3.54
CA GLU A 48 13.95 -14.75 -3.77
C GLU A 48 13.48 -16.06 -4.40
N ASP A 49 13.76 -17.19 -3.75
CA ASP A 49 13.28 -18.52 -4.14
C ASP A 49 12.06 -18.94 -3.32
N THR A 50 11.63 -18.11 -2.37
CA THR A 50 10.52 -18.43 -1.48
C THR A 50 9.20 -18.14 -2.20
N VAL A 51 8.43 -19.19 -2.44
CA VAL A 51 7.08 -19.09 -3.00
C VAL A 51 6.12 -18.71 -1.87
N LEU A 52 5.44 -17.57 -2.00
CA LEU A 52 4.60 -17.03 -0.93
C LEU A 52 3.35 -17.88 -0.67
N SER A 53 2.78 -18.54 -1.69
CA SER A 53 1.66 -19.46 -1.52
C SER A 53 1.98 -20.68 -0.65
N GLN A 54 3.26 -21.05 -0.54
CA GLN A 54 3.73 -22.17 0.27
C GLN A 54 4.02 -21.78 1.73
N ALA A 55 3.64 -20.58 2.16
CA ALA A 55 3.83 -20.11 3.55
C ALA A 55 3.32 -21.10 4.61
N HIS A 56 2.22 -21.79 4.31
CA HIS A 56 1.61 -22.79 5.16
C HIS A 56 2.45 -24.06 5.36
N LEU A 57 3.32 -24.40 4.39
CA LEU A 57 4.22 -25.55 4.46
C LEU A 57 5.49 -25.22 5.23
N LEU A 58 6.00 -24.00 5.07
CA LEU A 58 7.24 -23.57 5.70
C LEU A 58 7.07 -23.34 7.20
N THR A 59 5.88 -22.89 7.62
CA THR A 59 5.60 -22.64 9.02
C THR A 59 4.11 -22.85 9.29
N GLU A 60 3.78 -23.66 10.29
CA GLU A 60 2.46 -24.23 10.56
C GLU A 60 1.32 -23.19 10.79
N ARG A 61 1.63 -21.89 10.82
CA ARG A 61 0.68 -20.80 11.11
C ARG A 61 0.90 -19.49 10.34
N ARG A 62 1.71 -19.45 9.27
CA ARG A 62 1.92 -18.17 8.55
C ARG A 62 1.02 -18.06 7.31
N THR A 63 0.40 -16.90 7.18
CA THR A 63 -0.24 -16.45 5.93
C THR A 63 0.84 -15.91 4.98
N PRO A 64 0.60 -15.90 3.65
CA PRO A 64 1.51 -15.29 2.68
C PRO A 64 1.85 -13.83 3.02
N LEU A 65 0.86 -13.08 3.51
CA LEU A 65 1.03 -11.70 3.96
C LEU A 65 2.03 -11.58 5.12
N ARG A 66 1.99 -12.50 6.09
CA ARG A 66 2.94 -12.51 7.19
C ARG A 66 4.34 -12.91 6.71
N LEU A 67 4.43 -13.90 5.82
CA LEU A 67 5.70 -14.32 5.23
C LEU A 67 6.36 -13.18 4.44
N TRP A 68 5.59 -12.39 3.69
CA TRP A 68 6.06 -11.18 3.01
C TRP A 68 6.73 -10.19 3.99
N HIS A 69 6.07 -9.88 5.11
CA HIS A 69 6.65 -9.00 6.12
C HIS A 69 7.88 -9.59 6.79
N ASP A 70 7.86 -10.90 7.08
CA ASP A 70 8.98 -11.57 7.71
C ASP A 70 10.22 -11.54 6.82
N LEU A 71 10.08 -11.88 5.53
CA LEU A 71 11.21 -11.93 4.57
C LEU A 71 11.88 -10.57 4.35
N LEU A 72 11.09 -9.48 4.25
CA LEU A 72 11.65 -8.16 3.94
C LEU A 72 12.16 -7.38 5.16
N LEU A 73 11.63 -7.66 6.36
CA LEU A 73 12.02 -6.96 7.60
C LEU A 73 13.05 -7.71 8.45
N HIS A 74 13.07 -9.05 8.41
CA HIS A 74 13.97 -9.84 9.28
C HIS A 74 15.37 -10.02 8.70
N HIS A 75 15.66 -9.49 7.51
CA HIS A 75 17.01 -9.60 6.92
C HIS A 75 18.08 -8.86 7.74
N HIS A 76 17.69 -7.96 8.65
CA HIS A 76 18.63 -7.12 9.41
C HIS A 76 18.81 -7.41 10.91
N HIS A 77 18.11 -8.38 11.50
CA HIS A 77 18.28 -8.69 12.92
C HIS A 77 18.56 -10.17 13.14
N ASN A 78 19.85 -10.51 13.37
CA ASN A 78 20.47 -11.60 14.15
C ASN A 78 19.59 -12.71 14.80
N MET A 79 18.49 -13.11 14.19
CA MET A 79 17.55 -14.11 14.68
C MET A 79 17.28 -15.10 13.55
N THR A 80 18.05 -16.19 13.56
CA THR A 80 17.56 -17.57 13.45
C THR A 80 16.44 -17.82 12.43
N ILE A 81 16.57 -17.30 11.21
CA ILE A 81 16.39 -18.13 10.02
C ILE A 81 17.75 -18.79 9.75
N ASP A 82 18.30 -19.45 10.78
CA ASP A 82 19.67 -19.98 10.79
C ASP A 82 19.80 -21.30 10.01
N ASP A 83 18.72 -21.75 9.35
CA ASP A 83 18.68 -23.01 8.58
C ASP A 83 18.33 -22.85 7.10
N LEU A 84 17.99 -21.65 6.60
CA LEU A 84 17.99 -21.44 5.15
C LEU A 84 19.38 -20.95 4.75
N PRO A 85 20.27 -21.83 4.24
CA PRO A 85 21.55 -21.39 3.74
C PRO A 85 21.29 -20.27 2.73
N ASP A 86 22.01 -19.16 2.88
CA ASP A 86 22.05 -18.12 1.86
C ASP A 86 22.58 -18.77 0.57
N MET A 87 21.68 -19.22 -0.29
CA MET A 87 22.03 -20.05 -1.44
C MET A 87 22.53 -19.15 -2.57
N GLY A 88 23.68 -19.50 -3.13
CA GLY A 88 24.15 -18.99 -4.41
C GLY A 88 23.58 -19.77 -5.59
N TRP A 89 24.14 -19.48 -6.75
CA TRP A 89 23.84 -20.10 -8.03
C TRP A 89 25.08 -20.77 -8.59
N CYS A 90 24.91 -21.94 -9.20
CA CYS A 90 25.97 -22.60 -9.93
C CYS A 90 26.11 -22.02 -11.32
N VAL A 91 27.32 -21.54 -11.62
CA VAL A 91 27.70 -21.03 -12.94
C VAL A 91 28.95 -21.75 -13.44
N ASP A 92 29.11 -21.84 -14.75
CA ASP A 92 30.32 -22.40 -15.37
C ASP A 92 31.56 -21.62 -14.93
N LYS A 93 32.58 -22.34 -14.46
CA LYS A 93 33.80 -21.75 -13.89
C LYS A 93 34.57 -20.95 -14.92
N LYS A 94 34.75 -21.48 -16.13
CA LYS A 94 35.50 -20.80 -17.21
C LYS A 94 34.80 -19.51 -17.64
N TRP A 95 33.47 -19.54 -17.74
CA TRP A 95 32.67 -18.36 -18.05
C TRP A 95 32.79 -17.29 -16.95
N TYR A 96 32.69 -17.70 -15.68
CA TYR A 96 32.84 -16.82 -14.52
C TYR A 96 34.24 -16.19 -14.46
N GLU A 97 35.29 -17.00 -14.60
CA GLU A 97 36.69 -16.55 -14.58
C GLU A 97 37.04 -15.63 -15.76
N GLY A 98 36.33 -15.75 -16.88
CA GLY A 98 36.43 -14.86 -18.03
C GLY A 98 35.78 -13.48 -17.84
N GLN A 99 34.99 -13.25 -16.79
CA GLN A 99 34.36 -11.95 -16.53
C GLN A 99 35.32 -10.98 -15.83
N PRO A 100 35.11 -9.65 -15.92
CA PRO A 100 35.96 -8.66 -15.24
C PRO A 100 36.08 -8.93 -13.72
N THR A 101 37.30 -8.83 -13.20
CA THR A 101 37.62 -9.09 -11.78
C THR A 101 37.18 -7.98 -10.83
N SER A 102 36.90 -6.78 -11.35
CA SER A 102 36.31 -5.69 -10.60
C SER A 102 34.79 -5.82 -10.58
N CYS A 103 34.18 -5.66 -9.41
CA CYS A 103 32.73 -5.42 -9.32
C CYS A 103 32.31 -4.25 -10.22
N CYS A 104 31.05 -4.27 -10.65
CA CYS A 104 30.48 -3.26 -11.52
C CYS A 104 30.67 -1.84 -10.93
N THR A 105 31.13 -0.90 -11.74
CA THR A 105 31.14 0.53 -11.37
C THR A 105 29.73 1.11 -11.52
N GLN A 106 29.40 2.20 -10.81
CA GLN A 106 28.08 2.84 -10.81
C GLN A 106 27.58 3.27 -12.21
N SER A 107 28.46 3.34 -13.22
CA SER A 107 28.10 3.65 -14.62
C SER A 107 27.68 2.43 -15.45
N SER A 108 27.60 1.24 -14.83
CA SER A 108 27.27 0.00 -15.53
C SER A 108 25.78 -0.06 -15.89
N PRO A 109 25.39 -0.76 -16.97
CA PRO A 109 23.98 -1.02 -17.27
C PRO A 109 23.30 -1.72 -16.08
N SER A 110 22.01 -1.42 -15.88
CA SER A 110 21.19 -1.89 -14.74
C SER A 110 21.08 -3.42 -14.60
N SER A 111 21.44 -4.18 -15.63
CA SER A 111 21.43 -5.65 -15.62
C SER A 111 22.69 -6.27 -15.01
N LEU A 112 23.75 -5.48 -14.77
CA LEU A 112 25.03 -5.98 -14.29
C LEU A 112 25.13 -5.87 -12.77
N VAL A 113 25.52 -6.98 -12.14
CA VAL A 113 25.48 -7.18 -10.70
C VAL A 113 26.79 -7.79 -10.24
N CYS A 114 27.27 -7.42 -9.06
CA CYS A 114 28.45 -8.06 -8.50
C CYS A 114 28.09 -9.40 -7.85
N PHE A 115 28.67 -10.47 -8.37
CA PHE A 115 28.57 -11.81 -7.80
C PHE A 115 29.91 -12.21 -7.18
N ALA A 116 29.89 -12.69 -5.95
CA ALA A 116 31.06 -13.21 -5.25
C ALA A 116 30.97 -14.73 -5.09
N PRO A 117 32.10 -15.46 -5.14
CA PRO A 117 32.08 -16.88 -4.90
C PRO A 117 31.80 -17.15 -3.42
N THR A 118 30.99 -18.17 -3.12
CA THR A 118 30.57 -18.45 -1.73
C THR A 118 31.68 -19.09 -0.87
N THR A 119 32.78 -19.54 -1.47
CA THR A 119 33.88 -20.22 -0.76
C THR A 119 34.62 -19.28 0.20
N SER A 120 34.64 -19.63 1.49
CA SER A 120 35.10 -18.81 2.63
C SER A 120 36.55 -18.32 2.60
N ASN A 121 37.42 -18.94 1.80
CA ASN A 121 38.85 -18.63 1.77
C ASN A 121 39.24 -17.64 0.68
N ALA A 122 38.27 -17.16 -0.08
CA ALA A 122 38.50 -16.33 -1.22
C ALA A 122 38.53 -14.85 -0.83
N THR A 123 39.72 -14.25 -0.80
CA THR A 123 39.92 -12.80 -1.05
C THR A 123 39.49 -12.38 -2.47
N ASN A 124 38.74 -13.24 -3.17
CA ASN A 124 38.34 -13.05 -4.55
C ASN A 124 37.37 -11.89 -4.60
N THR A 125 37.83 -10.85 -5.29
CA THR A 125 37.01 -9.74 -5.72
C THR A 125 35.83 -10.30 -6.53
N GLY A 126 34.61 -9.96 -6.11
CA GLY A 126 33.42 -10.33 -6.87
C GLY A 126 33.51 -9.87 -8.32
N ARG A 127 32.86 -10.59 -9.21
CA ARG A 127 32.87 -10.32 -10.65
C ARG A 127 31.53 -9.74 -11.09
N CYS A 128 31.61 -8.86 -12.07
CA CYS A 128 30.43 -8.21 -12.63
C CYS A 128 29.78 -9.15 -13.66
N LEU A 129 28.62 -9.72 -13.33
CA LEU A 129 27.87 -10.64 -14.21
C LEU A 129 26.53 -10.02 -14.60
N ASN A 130 25.99 -10.46 -15.75
CA ASN A 130 24.61 -10.13 -16.11
C ASN A 130 23.66 -11.03 -15.31
N ALA A 131 22.86 -10.42 -14.43
CA ALA A 131 21.97 -11.12 -13.52
C ALA A 131 20.92 -11.96 -14.25
N PHE A 132 20.38 -11.49 -15.38
CA PHE A 132 19.40 -12.25 -16.15
C PHE A 132 20.00 -13.54 -16.71
N LYS A 133 21.30 -13.55 -17.08
CA LYS A 133 21.96 -14.79 -17.53
C LYS A 133 22.20 -15.80 -16.40
N VAL A 134 22.25 -15.33 -15.16
CA VAL A 134 22.43 -16.18 -13.98
C VAL A 134 21.09 -16.69 -13.47
N PHE A 135 20.05 -15.86 -13.49
CA PHE A 135 18.73 -16.17 -12.91
C PHE A 135 17.73 -16.78 -13.88
N ASP A 136 17.76 -16.40 -15.17
CA ASP A 136 16.91 -16.96 -16.22
C ASP A 136 17.76 -17.88 -17.10
N PRO A 137 17.84 -19.18 -16.79
CA PRO A 137 18.59 -20.10 -17.63
C PRO A 137 17.93 -20.17 -19.02
N PRO A 138 18.72 -20.30 -20.09
CA PRO A 138 18.18 -20.43 -21.44
C PRO A 138 17.23 -21.64 -21.53
N GLU A 139 16.15 -21.49 -22.30
CA GLU A 139 15.11 -22.52 -22.55
C GLU A 139 15.66 -23.83 -23.16
N THR A 140 16.95 -23.91 -23.49
CA THR A 140 17.56 -25.11 -24.06
C THR A 140 17.68 -26.20 -22.99
N PRO A 141 17.07 -27.38 -23.19
CA PRO A 141 17.00 -28.47 -22.20
C PRO A 141 18.31 -29.29 -22.09
N MET A 142 19.46 -28.71 -22.42
CA MET A 142 20.74 -29.42 -22.37
C MET A 142 21.76 -28.62 -21.54
N ALA A 143 22.19 -29.26 -20.45
CA ALA A 143 23.54 -29.17 -19.88
C ALA A 143 23.82 -28.29 -18.66
N ILE A 144 22.86 -27.70 -17.94
CA ILE A 144 23.18 -27.17 -16.61
C ILE A 144 22.00 -27.35 -15.65
N SER A 145 22.12 -28.30 -14.72
CA SER A 145 21.41 -28.23 -13.45
C SER A 145 21.94 -26.99 -12.72
N HIS A 146 21.39 -25.82 -13.01
CA HIS A 146 21.66 -24.59 -12.26
C HIS A 146 20.98 -24.70 -10.90
N GLY A 147 21.54 -25.58 -10.07
CA GLY A 147 21.12 -25.80 -8.71
C GLY A 147 21.47 -24.58 -7.88
N ARG A 148 20.58 -24.28 -6.94
CA ARG A 148 20.92 -23.47 -5.78
C ARG A 148 22.05 -24.17 -5.04
N CYS A 149 23.05 -23.42 -4.58
CA CYS A 149 24.23 -23.98 -3.92
C CYS A 149 24.55 -23.24 -2.63
N ALA A 150 24.87 -23.96 -1.57
CA ALA A 150 25.26 -23.31 -0.30
C ALA A 150 26.73 -22.89 -0.29
N SER A 151 27.59 -23.68 -0.93
CA SER A 151 29.05 -23.42 -1.00
C SER A 151 29.71 -24.13 -2.18
N LYS A 152 29.21 -25.33 -2.53
CA LYS A 152 29.66 -26.13 -3.67
C LYS A 152 28.49 -26.47 -4.58
N CYS A 153 28.79 -26.59 -5.87
CA CYS A 153 27.85 -27.05 -6.88
C CYS A 153 27.79 -28.57 -6.89
N ILE A 154 26.58 -29.11 -6.78
CA ILE A 154 26.32 -30.54 -6.89
C ILE A 154 25.63 -30.76 -8.23
N THR A 155 26.28 -31.46 -9.15
CA THR A 155 25.62 -31.93 -10.36
C THR A 155 24.93 -33.26 -10.04
N ALA A 156 23.76 -33.50 -10.62
CA ALA A 156 23.00 -34.74 -10.41
C ALA A 156 23.82 -35.99 -10.78
N ASP A 157 24.79 -35.84 -11.69
CA ASP A 157 25.64 -36.92 -12.19
C ASP A 157 26.97 -37.07 -11.41
N ALA A 158 27.31 -36.13 -10.51
CA ALA A 158 28.57 -36.17 -9.75
C ALA A 158 28.63 -37.26 -8.69
N ALA A 159 27.55 -38.00 -8.42
CA ALA A 159 27.63 -39.19 -7.57
C ALA A 159 28.45 -40.32 -8.21
N ALA A 160 28.72 -40.26 -9.53
CA ALA A 160 29.41 -41.31 -10.27
C ALA A 160 30.71 -40.88 -10.99
N ALA A 161 30.99 -39.57 -11.10
CA ALA A 161 32.19 -39.06 -11.77
C ALA A 161 33.18 -38.51 -10.73
N GLU A 162 34.41 -39.03 -10.73
CA GLU A 162 35.50 -38.53 -9.86
C GLU A 162 36.02 -37.13 -10.25
N ASP A 163 35.58 -36.60 -11.40
CA ASP A 163 35.97 -35.27 -11.85
C ASP A 163 35.16 -34.19 -11.13
N GLU A 164 35.88 -33.31 -10.43
CA GLU A 164 35.30 -32.14 -9.75
C GLU A 164 34.53 -31.29 -10.79
N PRO A 165 33.25 -30.95 -10.53
CA PRO A 165 32.45 -30.22 -11.51
C PRO A 165 33.08 -28.86 -11.79
N ASP A 166 33.19 -28.49 -13.07
CA ASP A 166 33.74 -27.21 -13.55
C ASP A 166 32.76 -26.04 -13.33
N GLN A 167 32.17 -25.97 -12.14
CA GLN A 167 31.17 -25.00 -11.74
C GLN A 167 31.57 -24.30 -10.45
N VAL A 168 31.23 -23.01 -10.35
CA VAL A 168 31.46 -22.18 -9.18
C VAL A 168 30.13 -21.75 -8.61
N CYS A 169 30.00 -21.85 -7.28
CA CYS A 169 28.86 -21.31 -6.56
C CYS A 169 29.05 -19.80 -6.36
N VAL A 170 28.19 -18.99 -6.97
CA VAL A 170 28.28 -17.53 -6.93
C VAL A 170 27.03 -16.92 -6.30
N ARG A 171 27.20 -15.86 -5.53
CA ARG A 171 26.13 -15.16 -4.82
C ARG A 171 26.10 -13.68 -5.21
N ALA A 172 24.92 -13.18 -5.57
CA ALA A 172 24.71 -11.75 -5.75
C ALA A 172 24.69 -11.07 -4.39
N ASN A 173 25.34 -9.92 -4.27
CA ASN A 173 25.25 -9.11 -3.05
C ASN A 173 24.24 -7.98 -3.25
N GLY A 174 23.31 -7.83 -2.29
CA GLY A 174 22.39 -6.69 -2.24
C GLY A 174 21.33 -6.67 -3.33
N ILE A 175 20.92 -7.84 -3.83
CA ILE A 175 19.84 -7.94 -4.83
C ILE A 175 18.73 -8.82 -4.32
N THR A 176 17.51 -8.33 -4.51
CA THR A 176 16.29 -9.07 -4.22
C THR A 176 15.53 -9.42 -5.50
N ARG A 177 15.13 -10.67 -5.68
CA ARG A 177 14.25 -11.11 -6.77
C ARG A 177 12.81 -11.11 -6.32
N ILE A 178 11.94 -10.46 -7.09
CA ILE A 178 10.49 -10.40 -6.85
C ILE A 178 9.80 -11.06 -8.04
N GLY A 179 9.07 -12.15 -7.79
CA GLY A 179 8.23 -12.80 -8.78
C GLY A 179 6.82 -12.20 -8.75
N VAL A 180 6.34 -11.75 -9.91
CA VAL A 180 5.06 -11.03 -10.03
C VAL A 180 4.20 -11.62 -11.13
N LEU A 181 2.93 -11.86 -10.79
CA LEU A 181 1.89 -12.33 -11.69
C LEU A 181 0.94 -11.18 -12.03
N ARG A 182 0.80 -10.89 -13.33
CA ARG A 182 -0.07 -9.82 -13.84
C ARG A 182 -1.26 -10.42 -14.58
N ASN A 183 -2.48 -10.20 -14.11
CA ASN A 183 -3.71 -10.64 -14.80
C ASN A 183 -3.76 -12.13 -15.23
N GLY A 184 -2.96 -13.01 -14.61
CA GLY A 184 -2.86 -14.41 -15.01
C GLY A 184 -1.97 -14.67 -16.24
N GLU A 185 -1.17 -13.68 -16.66
CA GLU A 185 -0.03 -13.85 -17.57
C GLU A 185 1.11 -14.60 -16.87
N ASP A 186 2.17 -14.92 -17.61
CA ASP A 186 3.35 -15.60 -17.07
C ASP A 186 4.02 -14.81 -15.93
N GLU A 187 4.59 -15.53 -14.96
CA GLU A 187 5.32 -14.93 -13.85
C GLU A 187 6.52 -14.14 -14.37
N LYS A 188 6.55 -12.85 -14.05
CA LYS A 188 7.64 -11.95 -14.39
C LYS A 188 8.56 -11.76 -13.18
N ASN A 189 9.86 -11.99 -13.40
CA ASN A 189 10.89 -11.71 -12.42
C ASN A 189 11.34 -10.25 -12.50
N ILE A 190 11.36 -9.56 -11.36
CA ILE A 190 11.91 -8.22 -11.18
C ILE A 190 13.11 -8.33 -10.25
N LEU A 191 14.20 -7.67 -10.61
CA LEU A 191 15.41 -7.60 -9.79
C LEU A 191 15.51 -6.22 -9.16
N TRP A 192 15.57 -6.19 -7.83
CA TRP A 192 15.74 -4.98 -7.04
C TRP A 192 17.16 -4.92 -6.51
N SER A 193 17.86 -3.80 -6.73
CA SER A 193 19.19 -3.57 -6.19
C SER A 193 19.10 -2.57 -5.03
N GLY A 194 18.97 -3.07 -3.82
CA GLY A 194 18.84 -2.25 -2.62
C GLY A 194 18.48 -3.08 -1.40
N PRO A 195 18.41 -2.46 -0.21
CA PRO A 195 17.89 -3.10 0.99
C PRO A 195 16.45 -3.59 0.79
N SER A 196 16.11 -4.75 1.36
CA SER A 196 14.77 -5.32 1.25
C SER A 196 13.72 -4.51 2.01
N GLU A 197 14.14 -3.75 3.01
CA GLU A 197 13.30 -2.86 3.80
C GLU A 197 12.69 -1.76 2.93
N GLU A 198 13.45 -1.26 1.95
CA GLU A 198 12.95 -0.25 1.01
C GLU A 198 11.77 -0.79 0.19
N ILE A 199 11.82 -2.06 -0.23
CA ILE A 199 10.69 -2.72 -0.91
C ILE A 199 9.47 -2.75 0.01
N TRP A 200 9.66 -3.08 1.29
CA TRP A 200 8.57 -3.15 2.26
C TRP A 200 7.93 -1.78 2.53
N GLU A 201 8.73 -0.72 2.59
CA GLU A 201 8.25 0.64 2.81
C GLU A 201 7.46 1.15 1.59
N GLN A 202 8.00 0.93 0.39
CA GLN A 202 7.48 1.47 -0.87
C GLN A 202 6.30 0.66 -1.42
N VAL A 203 6.22 -0.65 -1.14
CA VAL A 203 5.18 -1.55 -1.66
C VAL A 203 4.22 -1.97 -0.56
N ARG A 204 2.98 -1.46 -0.61
CA ARG A 204 1.90 -1.89 0.28
C ARG A 204 1.15 -3.05 -0.35
N VAL A 205 1.03 -4.14 0.40
CA VAL A 205 0.36 -5.38 -0.04
C VAL A 205 -0.86 -5.72 0.81
N THR A 206 -1.67 -6.65 0.33
CA THR A 206 -2.88 -7.19 0.99
C THR A 206 -3.10 -8.66 0.58
N ASP A 207 -3.85 -9.39 1.39
CA ASP A 207 -4.31 -10.77 1.19
C ASP A 207 -5.55 -10.88 0.27
N ILE A 208 -6.11 -9.77 -0.17
CA ILE A 208 -7.30 -9.73 -1.03
C ILE A 208 -7.08 -8.95 -2.32
N ALA A 209 -7.56 -9.47 -3.45
CA ALA A 209 -7.55 -8.80 -4.74
C ALA A 209 -8.98 -8.53 -5.23
N PRO A 210 -9.22 -7.42 -5.96
CA PRO A 210 -10.51 -7.19 -6.59
C PRO A 210 -10.77 -8.28 -7.64
N ARG A 211 -12.01 -8.76 -7.72
CA ARG A 211 -12.43 -9.69 -8.77
C ARG A 211 -12.65 -9.01 -10.10
N TYR A 212 -13.04 -7.74 -10.04
CA TYR A 212 -13.36 -6.93 -11.21
C TYR A 212 -12.46 -5.70 -11.23
N TRP A 213 -11.94 -5.36 -12.41
CA TRP A 213 -11.00 -4.25 -12.60
C TRP A 213 -11.57 -2.87 -12.18
N PHE A 214 -12.89 -2.70 -12.18
CA PHE A 214 -13.55 -1.45 -11.78
C PHE A 214 -13.73 -1.31 -10.26
N VAL A 215 -13.46 -2.37 -9.49
CA VAL A 215 -13.56 -2.34 -8.03
C VAL A 215 -12.28 -1.71 -7.46
N PRO A 216 -12.37 -0.60 -6.72
CA PRO A 216 -11.17 0.06 -6.21
C PRO A 216 -10.52 -0.77 -5.09
N LEU A 217 -9.20 -0.98 -5.16
CA LEU A 217 -8.42 -1.72 -4.15
C LEU A 217 -8.56 -1.14 -2.74
N GLY A 218 -8.79 0.17 -2.61
CA GLY A 218 -8.92 0.86 -1.32
C GLY A 218 -10.28 0.77 -0.64
N LEU A 219 -11.33 0.24 -1.29
CA LEU A 219 -12.69 0.23 -0.74
C LEU A 219 -12.81 -0.45 0.63
N PRO A 220 -12.19 -1.62 0.90
CA PRO A 220 -12.35 -2.30 2.17
C PRO A 220 -11.81 -1.45 3.32
N VAL A 221 -10.70 -0.76 3.08
CA VAL A 221 -10.11 0.15 4.06
C VAL A 221 -11.00 1.38 4.29
N LEU A 222 -11.58 1.94 3.23
CA LEU A 222 -12.53 3.05 3.36
C LEU A 222 -13.79 2.63 4.13
N ILE A 223 -14.33 1.43 3.86
CA ILE A 223 -15.49 0.88 4.59
C ILE A 223 -15.14 0.69 6.06
N THR A 224 -14.00 0.08 6.37
CA THR A 224 -13.55 -0.13 7.75
C THR A 224 -13.36 1.18 8.48
N LEU A 225 -12.76 2.19 7.85
CA LEU A 225 -12.62 3.53 8.42
C LEU A 225 -13.99 4.18 8.64
N PHE A 226 -14.88 4.13 7.64
CA PHE A 226 -16.22 4.68 7.72
C PHE A 226 -17.04 4.04 8.85
N VAL A 227 -17.03 2.71 8.97
CA VAL A 227 -17.71 1.97 10.04
C VAL A 227 -17.11 2.33 11.40
N SER A 228 -15.78 2.39 11.50
CA SER A 228 -15.08 2.77 12.74
C SER A 228 -15.50 4.17 13.19
N TYR A 229 -15.40 5.18 12.32
CA TYR A 229 -15.78 6.55 12.64
C TYR A 229 -17.28 6.69 12.95
N THR A 230 -18.15 6.03 12.17
CA THR A 230 -19.59 6.05 12.42
C THR A 230 -19.93 5.39 13.75
N SER A 231 -19.29 4.28 14.08
CA SER A 231 -19.45 3.61 15.38
C SER A 231 -18.98 4.50 16.53
N THR A 232 -17.83 5.17 16.41
CA THR A 232 -17.37 6.11 17.44
C THR A 232 -18.33 7.27 17.61
N ILE A 233 -18.79 7.90 16.52
CA ILE A 233 -19.71 9.04 16.57
C ILE A 233 -21.07 8.63 17.17
N THR A 234 -21.65 7.52 16.70
CA THR A 234 -22.94 7.03 17.22
C THR A 234 -22.85 6.63 18.68
N LEU A 235 -21.76 5.99 19.11
CA LEU A 235 -21.51 5.65 20.51
C LEU A 235 -21.30 6.89 21.37
N SER A 236 -20.58 7.91 20.88
CA SER A 236 -20.45 9.20 21.57
C SER A 236 -21.80 9.90 21.71
N LEU A 237 -22.60 9.94 20.65
CA LEU A 237 -23.96 10.49 20.68
C LEU A 237 -24.87 9.71 21.64
N TYR A 238 -24.75 8.39 21.66
CA TYR A 238 -25.47 7.54 22.60
C TYR A 238 -25.12 7.88 24.05
N PHE A 239 -23.84 8.01 24.40
CA PHE A 239 -23.42 8.41 25.74
C PHE A 239 -23.88 9.83 26.11
N LEU A 240 -23.87 10.77 25.16
CA LEU A 240 -24.42 12.12 25.38
C LEU A 240 -25.93 12.08 25.62
N ASN A 241 -26.66 11.24 24.89
CA ASN A 241 -28.10 11.05 25.08
C ASN A 241 -28.43 10.36 26.43
N LEU A 242 -27.51 9.58 27.00
CA LEU A 242 -27.68 8.97 28.32
C LEU A 242 -27.40 9.94 29.48
N LEU A 243 -26.72 11.06 29.24
CA LEU A 243 -26.54 12.07 30.27
C LEU A 243 -27.87 12.82 30.46
N PRO A 244 -28.44 12.88 31.68
CA PRO A 244 -29.70 13.57 31.96
C PRO A 244 -29.49 15.10 31.99
N ILE A 245 -28.97 15.66 30.90
CA ILE A 245 -28.82 17.09 30.70
C ILE A 245 -30.10 17.53 30.00
N ARG A 246 -31.06 18.06 30.77
CA ARG A 246 -32.41 18.49 30.35
C ARG A 246 -32.48 19.45 29.16
N HIS A 247 -31.35 19.90 28.60
CA HIS A 247 -31.27 20.86 27.49
C HIS A 247 -30.34 20.41 26.35
N LEU A 248 -29.80 19.20 26.39
CA LEU A 248 -28.97 18.64 25.31
C LEU A 248 -29.76 17.61 24.48
N ASP A 249 -31.07 17.78 24.44
CA ASP A 249 -31.92 17.02 23.54
C ASP A 249 -31.54 17.39 22.09
N GLY A 250 -31.31 16.40 21.25
CA GLY A 250 -30.77 16.59 19.89
C GLY A 250 -31.60 17.58 19.04
N ALA A 251 -32.87 17.77 19.41
CA ALA A 251 -33.77 18.77 18.83
C ALA A 251 -33.28 20.22 18.98
N GLN A 252 -32.69 20.61 20.12
CA GLN A 252 -32.21 21.99 20.32
C GLN A 252 -30.94 22.28 19.53
N VAL A 253 -30.02 21.32 19.47
CA VAL A 253 -28.78 21.43 18.67
C VAL A 253 -29.11 21.45 17.18
N LEU A 254 -29.99 20.57 16.71
CA LEU A 254 -30.46 20.58 15.32
C LEU A 254 -31.18 21.89 14.98
N GLY A 255 -32.00 22.41 15.90
CA GLY A 255 -32.66 23.71 15.76
C GLY A 255 -31.66 24.86 15.58
N ALA A 256 -30.67 24.96 16.47
CA ALA A 256 -29.61 25.98 16.38
C ALA A 256 -28.76 25.86 15.10
N LEU A 257 -28.48 24.64 14.66
CA LEU A 257 -27.71 24.37 13.45
C LEU A 257 -28.51 24.72 12.19
N LEU A 258 -29.81 24.42 12.17
CA LEU A 258 -30.71 24.85 11.10
C LEU A 258 -30.87 26.38 11.06
N ASP A 259 -30.97 27.04 12.21
CA ASP A 259 -31.01 28.51 12.28
C ASP A 259 -29.68 29.15 11.80
N PHE A 260 -28.55 28.47 12.00
CA PHE A 260 -27.25 28.92 11.49
C PHE A 260 -27.12 28.78 9.96
N TYR A 261 -27.52 27.63 9.40
CA TYR A 261 -27.42 27.37 7.95
C TYR A 261 -28.56 28.00 7.13
N CYS A 262 -29.71 28.18 7.76
CA CYS A 262 -30.84 28.88 7.19
C CYS A 262 -31.18 30.04 8.12
N PRO A 263 -30.38 31.13 8.12
CA PRO A 263 -30.74 32.34 8.84
C PRO A 263 -32.15 32.68 8.44
N ARG A 264 -33.09 32.62 9.40
CA ARG A 264 -34.47 33.01 9.12
C ARG A 264 -34.39 34.37 8.46
N PRO A 265 -34.91 34.54 7.23
CA PRO A 265 -34.94 35.85 6.60
C PRO A 265 -35.62 36.75 7.61
N THR A 266 -34.86 37.74 8.08
CA THR A 266 -35.24 38.63 9.17
C THR A 266 -36.65 39.05 8.87
N ALA A 267 -37.60 38.56 9.69
CA ALA A 267 -38.99 38.89 9.52
C ALA A 267 -39.04 40.41 9.37
N LEU A 268 -39.69 40.86 8.29
CA LEU A 268 -39.84 42.28 7.96
C LEU A 268 -40.09 43.07 9.25
N PRO A 269 -39.43 44.23 9.40
CA PRO A 269 -39.47 45.00 10.62
C PRO A 269 -40.92 45.13 11.10
N PRO A 270 -41.19 44.93 12.40
CA PRO A 270 -42.54 45.08 12.93
C PRO A 270 -43.09 46.44 12.49
N PRO A 271 -44.37 46.52 12.07
CA PRO A 271 -44.99 47.78 11.68
C PRO A 271 -44.76 48.81 12.78
N SER A 272 -44.25 49.96 12.36
CA SER A 272 -43.74 51.04 13.20
C SER A 272 -44.62 51.27 14.44
N PRO A 273 -44.07 51.16 15.66
CA PRO A 273 -44.74 51.67 16.83
C PRO A 273 -44.82 53.18 16.71
N GLY A 274 -46.03 53.69 16.88
CA GLY A 274 -46.32 55.11 16.89
C GLY A 274 -45.41 55.86 17.84
N LEU A 275 -45.02 57.04 17.36
CA LEU A 275 -44.29 58.11 18.04
C LEU A 275 -44.73 58.26 19.51
N THR A 276 -43.85 57.92 20.45
CA THR A 276 -43.88 58.52 21.79
C THR A 276 -42.52 59.14 22.06
N ILE A 277 -42.62 60.37 22.51
CA ILE A 277 -41.65 61.44 22.59
C ILE A 277 -41.08 61.50 24.04
N GLU A 278 -39.78 61.81 24.14
CA GLU A 278 -38.97 62.19 25.32
C GLU A 278 -38.62 61.06 26.32
N GLU A 279 -37.48 61.04 27.02
CA GLU A 279 -36.50 62.07 27.33
C GLU A 279 -35.22 61.41 27.90
N GLY A 280 -34.06 62.03 27.70
CA GLY A 280 -33.06 62.15 28.77
C GLY A 280 -31.97 61.08 28.97
N SER A 281 -30.78 61.40 28.44
CA SER A 281 -29.55 61.58 29.24
C SER A 281 -28.87 60.38 29.93
N ASN A 282 -27.71 59.94 29.43
CA ASN A 282 -26.41 60.36 29.98
C ASN A 282 -25.23 59.65 29.30
N ASP A 283 -24.16 60.44 29.18
CA ASP A 283 -22.82 60.14 28.68
C ASP A 283 -22.13 58.93 29.32
N TYR A 284 -21.28 58.24 28.54
CA TYR A 284 -19.89 57.89 28.90
C TYR A 284 -19.18 57.26 27.69
N PRO A 285 -18.02 57.78 27.22
CA PRO A 285 -17.17 57.09 26.26
C PRO A 285 -16.07 56.31 27.01
N PHE A 286 -16.07 54.98 26.88
CA PHE A 286 -14.93 54.17 27.26
C PHE A 286 -14.04 53.92 26.03
N ALA A 287 -12.88 54.57 26.03
CA ALA A 287 -11.80 54.31 25.11
C ALA A 287 -11.15 52.96 25.44
N TYR A 288 -10.99 52.10 24.42
CA TYR A 288 -10.10 50.95 24.48
C TYR A 288 -9.08 51.04 23.35
N GLU A 289 -7.85 51.24 23.80
CA GLU A 289 -6.63 51.35 23.03
C GLU A 289 -6.17 49.95 22.61
N SER A 290 -6.25 49.64 21.31
CA SER A 290 -5.76 48.36 20.77
C SER A 290 -4.28 48.43 20.43
N SER A 291 -3.52 48.15 21.47
CA SER A 291 -2.15 47.65 21.57
C SER A 291 -1.62 46.79 20.40
N VAL A 292 -0.46 47.24 19.89
CA VAL A 292 0.79 46.48 19.64
C VAL A 292 0.83 45.43 18.52
N ARG A 293 1.52 45.87 17.45
CA ARG A 293 2.33 45.07 16.51
C ARG A 293 3.20 44.02 17.21
N ARG A 294 3.24 42.80 16.66
CA ARG A 294 4.38 41.87 16.79
C ARG A 294 4.64 41.08 15.51
N PRO A 295 5.85 40.51 15.36
CA PRO A 295 6.66 40.69 14.15
C PRO A 295 6.66 39.47 13.21
N ARG A 296 6.94 39.75 11.93
CA ARG A 296 7.39 38.75 10.95
C ARG A 296 8.74 38.19 11.37
N ILE A 297 8.79 36.89 11.64
CA ILE A 297 10.03 36.12 11.70
C ILE A 297 10.35 35.66 10.27
N LEU A 298 11.40 36.24 9.71
CA LEU A 298 12.02 35.81 8.47
C LEU A 298 12.98 34.66 8.81
N ARG A 299 12.64 33.41 8.46
CA ARG A 299 13.57 32.28 8.54
C ARG A 299 14.03 31.91 7.14
N ARG A 300 15.32 32.16 6.91
CA ARG A 300 16.11 31.82 5.73
C ARG A 300 16.25 30.29 5.66
N HIS A 301 15.73 29.66 4.62
CA HIS A 301 16.15 28.33 4.17
C HIS A 301 16.71 28.46 2.77
N THR A 302 18.02 28.26 2.65
CA THR A 302 18.69 27.82 1.42
C THR A 302 18.44 26.32 1.26
N PRO A 303 18.02 25.89 0.06
CA PRO A 303 18.79 24.89 -0.68
C PRO A 303 19.04 25.41 -2.10
N SER A 304 20.29 25.43 -2.54
CA SER A 304 20.89 24.32 -3.30
C SER A 304 20.11 24.04 -4.58
N SER A 305 20.75 24.45 -5.67
CA SER A 305 20.33 24.36 -7.06
C SER A 305 19.91 22.96 -7.49
N ARG A 306 18.80 22.92 -8.25
CA ARG A 306 18.70 22.44 -9.64
C ARG A 306 17.48 21.54 -9.84
N SER A 307 16.31 22.16 -9.88
CA SER A 307 15.11 21.58 -10.50
C SER A 307 14.81 22.34 -11.78
N ARG A 308 14.83 21.62 -12.92
CA ARG A 308 14.15 22.03 -14.14
C ARG A 308 12.66 21.94 -13.86
N THR A 309 12.00 23.07 -13.66
CA THR A 309 10.54 23.15 -13.64
C THR A 309 10.03 23.02 -15.06
N SER A 310 9.56 21.83 -15.40
CA SER A 310 8.61 21.65 -16.51
C SER A 310 7.32 22.34 -16.09
N SER A 311 6.96 23.44 -16.77
CA SER A 311 5.68 24.11 -16.57
C SER A 311 4.56 23.21 -17.08
N LEU A 312 3.96 22.45 -16.17
CA LEU A 312 2.69 21.78 -16.44
C LEU A 312 1.62 22.88 -16.47
N HIS A 313 1.09 23.14 -17.67
CA HIS A 313 -0.03 24.04 -17.87
C HIS A 313 -1.27 23.36 -17.29
N ILE A 314 -1.53 23.58 -16.00
CA ILE A 314 -2.80 23.20 -15.36
C ILE A 314 -3.84 24.15 -15.93
N GLN A 315 -4.64 23.64 -16.85
CA GLN A 315 -5.82 24.29 -17.37
C GLN A 315 -6.80 24.41 -16.19
N GLU A 316 -7.01 25.63 -15.70
CA GLU A 316 -8.01 25.91 -14.67
C GLU A 316 -9.37 25.38 -15.15
N PRO A 317 -10.03 24.51 -14.38
CA PRO A 317 -11.33 23.99 -14.78
C PRO A 317 -12.32 25.14 -14.87
N GLU A 318 -12.97 25.23 -16.03
CA GLU A 318 -13.97 26.24 -16.34
C GLU A 318 -15.09 26.28 -15.29
N GLY A 319 -14.97 27.22 -14.35
CA GLY A 319 -16.06 27.88 -13.63
C GLY A 319 -16.98 27.05 -12.70
N PRO A 320 -17.57 27.69 -11.68
CA PRO A 320 -18.57 27.08 -10.77
C PRO A 320 -19.92 26.73 -11.44
N SER A 321 -20.02 26.77 -12.77
CA SER A 321 -21.27 26.51 -13.52
C SER A 321 -21.60 25.02 -13.63
N TRP A 322 -20.60 24.13 -13.59
CA TRP A 322 -20.85 22.69 -13.72
C TRP A 322 -21.58 22.12 -12.48
N ILE A 323 -21.15 22.51 -11.28
CA ILE A 323 -21.73 22.03 -10.02
C ILE A 323 -23.17 22.53 -9.86
N THR A 324 -23.46 23.77 -10.29
CA THR A 324 -24.81 24.33 -10.23
C THR A 324 -25.75 23.66 -11.24
N ASN A 325 -25.30 23.36 -12.45
CA ASN A 325 -26.10 22.64 -13.45
C ASN A 325 -26.41 21.18 -13.07
N HIS A 326 -25.52 20.52 -12.33
CA HIS A 326 -25.70 19.10 -11.98
C HIS A 326 -26.25 18.86 -10.57
N ARG A 327 -26.60 19.92 -9.82
CA ARG A 327 -27.08 19.82 -8.43
C ARG A 327 -28.27 18.88 -8.28
N ALA A 328 -29.23 18.92 -9.21
CA ALA A 328 -30.41 18.05 -9.18
C ALA A 328 -30.07 16.57 -9.42
N VAL A 329 -29.12 16.30 -10.32
CA VAL A 329 -28.66 14.94 -10.64
C VAL A 329 -27.86 14.37 -9.48
N ILE A 330 -26.94 15.14 -8.91
CA ILE A 330 -26.15 14.75 -7.73
C ILE A 330 -27.07 14.48 -6.54
N LYS A 331 -28.11 15.30 -6.33
CA LYS A 331 -29.09 15.08 -5.26
C LYS A 331 -29.84 13.75 -5.44
N ARG A 332 -30.30 13.43 -6.66
CA ARG A 332 -30.98 12.15 -6.92
C ARG A 332 -30.06 10.94 -6.76
N ILE A 333 -28.80 11.05 -7.17
CA ILE A 333 -27.80 9.98 -6.99
C ILE A 333 -27.53 9.77 -5.49
N ALA A 334 -27.39 10.86 -4.71
CA ALA A 334 -27.18 10.79 -3.27
C ALA A 334 -28.39 10.19 -2.53
N GLU A 335 -29.61 10.59 -2.90
CA GLU A 335 -30.85 10.01 -2.35
C GLU A 335 -30.97 8.52 -2.69
N GLY A 336 -30.71 8.13 -3.94
CA GLY A 336 -30.72 6.73 -4.35
C GLY A 336 -29.65 5.89 -3.63
N ALA A 337 -28.44 6.43 -3.45
CA ALA A 337 -27.36 5.77 -2.72
C ALA A 337 -27.71 5.61 -1.23
N ALA A 338 -28.30 6.62 -0.60
CA ALA A 338 -28.71 6.55 0.81
C ALA A 338 -29.80 5.49 1.04
N ILE A 339 -30.82 5.46 0.19
CA ILE A 339 -31.89 4.44 0.25
C ILE A 339 -31.31 3.04 0.03
N GLY A 340 -30.42 2.89 -0.96
CA GLY A 340 -29.72 1.62 -1.20
C GLY A 340 -28.90 1.15 0.00
N LEU A 341 -28.18 2.06 0.66
CA LEU A 341 -27.35 1.75 1.83
C LEU A 341 -28.19 1.29 3.03
N VAL A 342 -29.33 1.95 3.26
CA VAL A 342 -30.30 1.57 4.32
C VAL A 342 -30.92 0.21 4.03
N ALA A 343 -31.30 -0.05 2.78
CA ALA A 343 -31.87 -1.34 2.40
C ALA A 343 -30.87 -2.49 2.56
N ILE A 344 -29.60 -2.27 2.17
CA ILE A 344 -28.53 -3.27 2.33
C ILE A 344 -28.24 -3.55 3.81
N THR A 345 -28.17 -2.50 4.65
CA THR A 345 -27.95 -2.68 6.09
C THR A 345 -29.14 -3.36 6.78
N ALA A 346 -30.37 -3.02 6.41
CA ALA A 346 -31.57 -3.69 6.91
C ALA A 346 -31.59 -5.18 6.51
N ALA A 347 -31.29 -5.50 5.25
CA ALA A 347 -31.20 -6.88 4.78
C ALA A 347 -30.09 -7.67 5.48
N GLY A 348 -28.92 -7.06 5.70
CA GLY A 348 -27.81 -7.65 6.45
C GLY A 348 -28.20 -7.96 7.89
N ASN A 349 -28.88 -7.05 8.58
CA ASN A 349 -29.35 -7.27 9.95
C ASN A 349 -30.42 -8.36 10.04
N VAL A 350 -31.36 -8.40 9.09
CA VAL A 350 -32.38 -9.48 9.02
C VAL A 350 -31.71 -10.83 8.78
N TRP A 351 -30.70 -10.89 7.90
CA TRP A 351 -29.94 -12.11 7.65
C TRP A 351 -29.20 -12.62 8.90
N ILE A 352 -28.50 -11.72 9.61
CA ILE A 352 -27.80 -12.07 10.86
C ILE A 352 -28.80 -12.60 11.90
N LEU A 353 -29.96 -11.96 12.04
CA LEU A 353 -31.01 -12.43 12.96
C LEU A 353 -31.56 -13.80 12.55
N SER A 354 -31.72 -14.07 11.26
CA SER A 354 -32.20 -15.36 10.76
C SER A 354 -31.25 -16.54 10.99
N GLN A 355 -29.95 -16.30 11.19
CA GLN A 355 -28.99 -17.35 11.57
C GLN A 355 -28.91 -17.59 13.08
N SER A 356 -29.51 -16.72 13.89
CA SER A 356 -29.50 -16.85 15.36
C SER A 356 -30.69 -17.62 15.93
N ILE A 357 -31.64 -18.01 15.07
CA ILE A 357 -32.82 -18.84 15.36
C ILE A 357 -32.59 -20.19 14.69
#